data_AF-A0A8B7Y0G2-F1
#
_entry.id   AF-A0A8B7Y0G2-F1
#
_cell.length_a   1.000
_cell.length_b   1.000
_cell.length_c   1.000
_cell.angle_alpha   90.00
_cell.angle_beta   90.00
_cell.angle_gamma   90.00
#
_symmetry.space_group_name_H-M   'P 1'
#
loop_
_entity.id
_entity.type
_entity.pdbx_description
1 polymer ?
#
loop_
_entity_poly.entity_id
_entity_poly.type
_entity_poly.pdbx_seq_one_letter_code
_entity_poly.pdbx_strand_id
1 'polypeptide(L)'
;MHRVFNAVMATEGEFGQIGRALQAVLQRTEAAWQSRNERISQESPNLRLVAVTKTKPKEMVLEAYKHGQKNFGENYVQELVEKSHDAEILKACREIRWHFIGHLQTNKVKKVLEAPNLYMVETVDSVKLANELNKTWEKLAKGWRLKVMVQINTSGEEQKHGVPPSQCCDLYDHVRQKCGALDVVGIMTIGAFDHDLSKGPNPDFQTLIKCREDICSKFGLPKESIELSMGMSNDFEHAIEVGSTNIRVGSTIFGARNYKPKVETAQQNPAEKPSETQMPDTQLGHSSHQDHVTGVANLAL
;
A
#
# COMPACT_ATOMS: atom_id res chain seq x y z
N MET A 1 33.80 -3.31 -23.25
CA MET A 1 33.53 -4.69 -22.77
C MET A 1 33.56 -4.81 -21.25
N HIS A 2 34.60 -4.37 -20.53
CA HIS A 2 34.69 -4.52 -19.06
C HIS A 2 33.56 -3.87 -18.24
N ARG A 3 33.07 -2.68 -18.61
CA ARG A 3 31.95 -2.03 -17.91
C ARG A 3 30.60 -2.75 -18.08
N VAL A 4 30.38 -3.39 -19.23
CA VAL A 4 29.16 -4.16 -19.50
C VAL A 4 29.20 -5.49 -18.74
N PHE A 5 30.36 -6.13 -18.68
CA PHE A 5 30.56 -7.39 -17.95
C PHE A 5 30.33 -7.23 -16.44
N ASN A 6 30.84 -6.15 -15.82
CA ASN A 6 30.63 -5.89 -14.39
C ASN A 6 29.17 -5.53 -14.04
N ALA A 7 28.44 -4.87 -14.95
CA ALA A 7 27.02 -4.60 -14.75
C ALA A 7 26.19 -5.90 -14.79
N VAL A 8 26.50 -6.81 -15.72
CA VAL A 8 25.83 -8.11 -15.84
C VAL A 8 26.09 -9.00 -14.61
N MET A 9 27.33 -9.06 -14.12
CA MET A 9 27.68 -9.81 -12.90
C MET A 9 27.05 -9.21 -11.63
N ALA A 10 26.95 -7.88 -11.54
CA ALA A 10 26.25 -7.22 -10.43
C ALA A 10 24.74 -7.54 -10.43
N THR A 11 24.12 -7.58 -11.63
CA THR A 11 22.70 -7.95 -11.77
C THR A 11 22.45 -9.42 -11.45
N GLU A 12 23.30 -10.36 -11.88
CA GLU A 12 23.16 -11.78 -11.53
C GLU A 12 23.31 -12.02 -10.00
N GLY A 13 24.22 -11.30 -9.36
CA GLY A 13 24.40 -11.33 -7.90
C GLY A 13 23.21 -10.77 -7.12
N GLU A 14 22.60 -9.69 -7.60
CA GLU A 14 21.43 -9.03 -7.00
C GLU A 14 20.14 -9.87 -7.19
N PHE A 15 19.93 -10.47 -8.37
CA PHE A 15 18.78 -11.33 -8.61
C PHE A 15 18.87 -12.66 -7.87
N GLY A 16 20.06 -13.26 -7.76
CA GLY A 16 20.29 -14.43 -6.90
C GLY A 16 20.01 -14.16 -5.42
N GLN A 17 20.06 -12.89 -4.96
CA GLN A 17 19.66 -12.52 -3.60
C GLN A 17 18.15 -12.53 -3.40
N ILE A 18 17.35 -12.19 -4.42
CA ILE A 18 15.87 -12.18 -4.32
C ILE A 18 15.34 -13.58 -4.05
N GLY A 19 15.85 -14.59 -4.79
CA GLY A 19 15.48 -15.98 -4.55
C GLY A 19 15.78 -16.41 -3.12
N ARG A 20 16.98 -16.12 -2.61
CA ARG A 20 17.35 -16.43 -1.22
C ARG A 20 16.50 -15.68 -0.19
N ALA A 21 16.25 -14.39 -0.40
CA ALA A 21 15.45 -13.56 0.49
C ALA A 21 14.00 -14.04 0.53
N LEU A 22 13.41 -14.39 -0.63
CA LEU A 22 12.09 -14.98 -0.71
C LEU A 22 12.02 -16.31 0.05
N GLN A 23 12.98 -17.21 -0.15
CA GLN A 23 13.04 -18.48 0.59
C GLN A 23 13.15 -18.27 2.10
N ALA A 24 13.95 -17.30 2.55
CA ALA A 24 14.04 -16.94 3.97
C ALA A 24 12.70 -16.42 4.53
N VAL A 25 11.96 -15.60 3.76
CA VAL A 25 10.62 -15.15 4.14
C VAL A 25 9.63 -16.31 4.20
N LEU A 26 9.67 -17.24 3.24
CA LEU A 26 8.83 -18.44 3.24
C LEU A 26 9.10 -19.33 4.47
N GLN A 27 10.37 -19.51 4.85
CA GLN A 27 10.73 -20.26 6.05
C GLN A 27 10.21 -19.59 7.33
N ARG A 28 10.35 -18.26 7.46
CA ARG A 28 9.79 -17.49 8.59
C ARG A 28 8.26 -17.56 8.63
N THR A 29 7.64 -17.51 7.46
CA THR A 29 6.19 -17.64 7.28
C THR A 29 5.71 -19.01 7.77
N GLU A 30 6.39 -20.08 7.38
CA GLU A 30 6.07 -21.45 7.82
C GLU A 30 6.26 -21.61 9.33
N ALA A 31 7.38 -21.11 9.88
CA ALA A 31 7.63 -21.18 11.32
C ALA A 31 6.54 -20.47 12.14
N ALA A 32 6.14 -19.26 11.73
CA ALA A 32 5.05 -18.51 12.37
C ALA A 32 3.67 -19.17 12.16
N TRP A 33 3.47 -19.86 11.04
CA TRP A 33 2.26 -20.63 10.80
C TRP A 33 2.15 -21.83 11.75
N GLN A 34 3.25 -22.56 11.94
CA GLN A 34 3.30 -23.72 12.84
C GLN A 34 3.22 -23.35 14.33
N SER A 35 3.55 -22.12 14.70
CA SER A 35 3.41 -21.65 16.10
C SER A 35 1.97 -21.29 16.49
N ARG A 36 1.02 -21.32 15.55
CA ARG A 36 -0.40 -21.05 15.82
C ARG A 36 -1.00 -22.10 16.74
N ASN A 37 -1.86 -21.64 17.65
CA ASN A 37 -2.75 -22.55 18.37
C ASN A 37 -3.84 -23.09 17.44
N GLU A 38 -4.43 -24.23 17.83
CA GLU A 38 -5.43 -24.95 17.03
C GLU A 38 -6.64 -24.08 16.64
N ARG A 39 -7.12 -23.21 17.55
CA ARG A 39 -8.24 -22.31 17.28
C ARG A 39 -7.94 -21.37 16.12
N ILE A 40 -6.76 -20.73 16.11
CA ILE A 40 -6.36 -19.81 15.03
C ILE A 40 -6.18 -20.57 13.71
N SER A 41 -5.60 -21.78 13.76
CA SER A 41 -5.44 -22.63 12.58
C SER A 41 -6.78 -23.02 11.96
N GLN A 42 -7.81 -23.29 12.77
CA GLN A 42 -9.17 -23.56 12.29
C GLN A 42 -9.86 -22.30 11.76
N GLU A 43 -9.77 -21.17 12.48
CA GLU A 43 -10.41 -19.90 12.10
C GLU A 43 -9.74 -19.23 10.87
N SER A 44 -8.53 -19.63 10.51
CA SER A 44 -7.73 -19.00 9.44
C SER A 44 -6.87 -20.04 8.72
N PRO A 45 -7.49 -20.98 7.99
CA PRO A 45 -6.84 -22.21 7.50
C PRO A 45 -5.95 -22.01 6.27
N ASN A 46 -5.91 -20.80 5.71
CA ASN A 46 -5.08 -20.46 4.57
C ASN A 46 -4.15 -19.28 4.89
N LEU A 47 -2.94 -19.30 4.34
CA LEU A 47 -2.01 -18.18 4.36
C LEU A 47 -1.47 -17.89 2.96
N ARG A 48 -1.44 -16.61 2.61
CA ARG A 48 -0.94 -16.09 1.35
C ARG A 48 0.16 -15.09 1.62
N LEU A 49 1.34 -15.36 1.06
CA LEU A 49 2.39 -14.35 0.93
C LEU A 49 2.15 -13.53 -0.35
N VAL A 50 1.91 -12.23 -0.19
CA VAL A 50 1.84 -11.25 -1.27
C VAL A 50 3.18 -10.51 -1.34
N ALA A 51 3.96 -10.76 -2.38
CA ALA A 51 5.25 -10.10 -2.60
C ALA A 51 5.04 -8.69 -3.16
N VAL A 52 5.36 -7.66 -2.39
CA VAL A 52 5.06 -6.27 -2.75
C VAL A 52 6.18 -5.68 -3.58
N THR A 53 5.89 -5.40 -4.85
CA THR A 53 6.87 -5.00 -5.88
C THR A 53 6.79 -3.53 -6.28
N LYS A 54 6.02 -2.71 -5.55
CA LYS A 54 5.97 -1.25 -5.77
C LYS A 54 7.38 -0.66 -5.82
N THR A 55 7.65 0.22 -6.78
CA THR A 55 8.96 0.86 -7.03
C THR A 55 10.08 -0.10 -7.44
N LYS A 56 9.79 -1.40 -7.62
CA LYS A 56 10.77 -2.40 -8.06
C LYS A 56 10.65 -2.66 -9.56
N PRO A 57 11.77 -2.89 -10.26
CA PRO A 57 11.76 -3.13 -11.68
C PRO A 57 11.24 -4.54 -11.98
N LYS A 58 10.80 -4.78 -13.22
CA LYS A 58 10.13 -6.03 -13.62
C LYS A 58 11.02 -7.27 -13.46
N GLU A 59 12.34 -7.12 -13.55
CA GLU A 59 13.31 -8.20 -13.41
C GLU A 59 13.21 -8.85 -12.03
N MET A 60 12.87 -8.07 -10.99
CA MET A 60 12.63 -8.60 -9.65
C MET A 60 11.34 -9.43 -9.56
N VAL A 61 10.30 -9.06 -10.32
CA VAL A 61 9.06 -9.84 -10.44
C VAL A 61 9.36 -11.18 -11.12
N LEU A 62 10.06 -11.14 -12.25
CA LEU A 62 10.47 -12.32 -13.02
C LEU A 62 11.31 -13.27 -12.16
N GLU A 63 12.27 -12.74 -11.40
CA GLU A 63 13.11 -13.54 -10.54
C GLU A 63 12.31 -14.19 -9.40
N ALA A 64 11.53 -13.42 -8.65
CA ALA A 64 10.68 -13.99 -7.58
C ALA A 64 9.72 -15.06 -8.13
N TYR A 65 9.18 -14.87 -9.34
CA TYR A 65 8.31 -15.84 -10.00
C TYR A 65 9.04 -17.14 -10.34
N LYS A 66 10.30 -17.09 -10.81
CA LYS A 66 11.12 -18.30 -11.05
C LYS A 66 11.31 -19.12 -9.78
N HIS A 67 11.29 -18.48 -8.61
CA HIS A 67 11.35 -19.11 -7.29
C HIS A 67 9.98 -19.49 -6.72
N GLY A 68 8.93 -19.52 -7.56
CA GLY A 68 7.61 -20.04 -7.21
C GLY A 68 6.62 -19.00 -6.66
N GLN A 69 7.01 -17.74 -6.52
CA GLN A 69 6.09 -16.69 -6.07
C GLN A 69 5.02 -16.42 -7.14
N LYS A 70 3.75 -16.44 -6.73
CA LYS A 70 2.61 -16.18 -7.66
C LYS A 70 1.81 -14.93 -7.32
N ASN A 71 1.70 -14.55 -6.04
CA ASN A 71 0.90 -13.39 -5.62
C ASN A 71 1.79 -12.15 -5.49
N PHE A 72 1.49 -11.11 -6.24
CA PHE A 72 2.28 -9.87 -6.26
C PHE A 72 1.40 -8.66 -5.95
N GLY A 73 1.90 -7.76 -5.12
CA GLY A 73 1.19 -6.56 -4.68
C GLY A 73 1.74 -5.30 -5.32
N GLU A 74 0.85 -4.50 -5.92
CA GLU A 74 1.17 -3.17 -6.45
C GLU A 74 0.34 -2.07 -5.79
N ASN A 75 0.99 -0.94 -5.52
CA ASN A 75 0.35 0.21 -4.89
C ASN A 75 -0.03 1.30 -5.90
N TYR A 76 0.66 1.36 -7.04
CA TYR A 76 0.49 2.43 -8.01
C TYR A 76 -0.18 1.88 -9.25
N VAL A 77 -1.30 2.51 -9.66
CA VAL A 77 -2.07 2.10 -10.84
C VAL A 77 -1.19 2.01 -12.08
N GLN A 78 -0.30 2.99 -12.28
CA GLN A 78 0.57 3.02 -13.44
C GLN A 78 1.57 1.85 -13.44
N GLU A 79 2.21 1.56 -12.30
CA GLU A 79 3.14 0.42 -12.19
C GLU A 79 2.43 -0.91 -12.40
N LEU A 80 1.22 -1.08 -11.85
CA LEU A 80 0.42 -2.29 -12.10
C LEU A 80 0.12 -2.45 -13.59
N VAL A 81 -0.35 -1.38 -14.25
CA VAL A 81 -0.68 -1.44 -15.68
C VAL A 81 0.56 -1.77 -16.51
N GLU A 82 1.69 -1.11 -16.24
CA GLU A 82 2.96 -1.35 -16.94
C GLU A 82 3.44 -2.79 -16.76
N LYS A 83 3.50 -3.30 -15.52
CA LYS A 83 3.98 -4.66 -15.23
C LYS A 83 3.01 -5.73 -15.73
N SER A 84 1.70 -5.53 -15.59
CA SER A 84 0.69 -6.51 -16.03
C SER A 84 0.58 -6.63 -17.56
N HIS A 85 0.99 -5.61 -18.32
CA HIS A 85 1.01 -5.64 -19.78
C HIS A 85 2.42 -5.85 -20.38
N ASP A 86 3.46 -5.95 -19.55
CA ASP A 86 4.81 -6.23 -20.02
C ASP A 86 4.84 -7.62 -20.70
N ALA A 87 5.35 -7.66 -21.93
CA ALA A 87 5.33 -8.85 -22.77
C ALA A 87 6.12 -10.03 -22.17
N GLU A 88 7.19 -9.73 -21.42
CA GLU A 88 8.02 -10.75 -20.78
C GLU A 88 7.32 -11.34 -19.56
N ILE A 89 6.71 -10.50 -18.72
CA ILE A 89 5.87 -10.96 -17.59
C ILE A 89 4.71 -11.80 -18.12
N LEU A 90 3.99 -11.34 -19.15
CA LEU A 90 2.87 -12.10 -19.72
C LEU A 90 3.30 -13.47 -20.26
N LYS A 91 4.50 -13.56 -20.86
CA LYS A 91 5.04 -14.79 -21.42
C LYS A 91 5.56 -15.74 -20.35
N ALA A 92 6.34 -15.24 -19.38
CA ALA A 92 7.04 -16.06 -18.39
C ALA A 92 6.18 -16.34 -17.14
N CYS A 93 5.33 -15.40 -16.73
CA CYS A 93 4.59 -15.42 -15.48
C CYS A 93 3.09 -15.72 -15.67
N ARG A 94 2.76 -16.80 -16.38
CA ARG A 94 1.38 -17.10 -16.80
C ARG A 94 0.38 -17.26 -15.65
N GLU A 95 0.84 -17.67 -14.47
CA GLU A 95 0.01 -17.87 -13.27
C GLU A 95 0.14 -16.73 -12.26
N ILE A 96 0.74 -15.60 -12.65
CA ILE A 96 0.85 -14.43 -11.77
C ILE A 96 -0.54 -13.97 -11.31
N ARG A 97 -0.63 -13.50 -10.07
CA ARG A 97 -1.85 -13.01 -9.46
C ARG A 97 -1.56 -11.63 -8.92
N TRP A 98 -2.09 -10.60 -9.59
CA TRP A 98 -1.89 -9.23 -9.16
C TRP A 98 -2.91 -8.84 -8.09
N HIS A 99 -2.41 -8.33 -6.97
CA HIS A 99 -3.17 -7.70 -5.91
C HIS A 99 -2.96 -6.19 -6.01
N PHE A 100 -4.04 -5.44 -6.16
CA PHE A 100 -3.97 -3.99 -6.00
C PHE A 100 -4.16 -3.64 -4.51
N ILE A 101 -3.11 -3.11 -3.90
CA ILE A 101 -3.02 -2.84 -2.45
C ILE A 101 -2.72 -1.36 -2.15
N GLY A 102 -2.86 -0.49 -3.14
CA GLY A 102 -2.77 0.96 -2.99
C GLY A 102 -4.15 1.62 -2.91
N HIS A 103 -4.18 2.89 -2.51
CA HIS A 103 -5.44 3.65 -2.52
C HIS A 103 -5.97 3.77 -3.96
N LEU A 104 -7.21 3.35 -4.19
CA LEU A 104 -7.83 3.34 -5.50
C LEU A 104 -8.80 4.50 -5.66
N GLN A 105 -8.41 5.49 -6.45
CA GLN A 105 -9.31 6.55 -6.86
C GLN A 105 -10.34 6.02 -7.86
N THR A 106 -11.61 6.41 -7.69
CA THR A 106 -12.72 5.98 -8.55
C THR A 106 -12.47 6.19 -10.06
N ASN A 107 -11.86 7.32 -10.45
CA ASN A 107 -11.51 7.61 -11.85
C ASN A 107 -10.39 6.73 -12.43
N LYS A 108 -9.71 5.92 -11.63
CA LYS A 108 -8.66 4.99 -12.06
C LYS A 108 -9.11 3.53 -12.03
N VAL A 109 -10.32 3.24 -11.53
CA VAL A 109 -10.88 1.88 -11.41
C VAL A 109 -10.75 1.11 -12.72
N LYS A 110 -11.23 1.67 -13.84
CA LYS A 110 -11.18 1.00 -15.14
C LYS A 110 -9.77 0.53 -15.52
N LYS A 111 -8.75 1.37 -15.29
CA LYS A 111 -7.34 1.02 -15.62
C LYS A 111 -6.84 -0.17 -14.81
N VAL A 112 -7.19 -0.24 -13.52
CA VAL A 112 -6.83 -1.37 -12.66
C VAL A 112 -7.56 -2.63 -13.11
N LEU A 113 -8.87 -2.54 -13.37
CA LEU A 113 -9.69 -3.70 -13.73
C LEU A 113 -9.40 -4.29 -15.11
N GLU A 114 -8.78 -3.52 -16.00
CA GLU A 114 -8.32 -4.01 -17.31
C GLU A 114 -6.97 -4.77 -17.23
N ALA A 115 -6.26 -4.69 -16.11
CA ALA A 115 -4.97 -5.38 -15.93
C ALA A 115 -5.11 -6.91 -16.11
N PRO A 116 -4.32 -7.52 -17.01
CA PRO A 116 -4.24 -8.97 -17.14
C PRO A 116 -3.89 -9.61 -15.80
N ASN A 117 -4.54 -10.73 -15.49
CA ASN A 117 -4.32 -11.50 -14.26
C ASN A 117 -4.50 -10.69 -12.96
N LEU A 118 -5.32 -9.63 -12.98
CA LEU A 118 -5.81 -9.02 -11.75
C LEU A 118 -6.58 -10.08 -10.95
N TYR A 119 -6.09 -10.36 -9.73
CA TYR A 119 -6.64 -11.36 -8.85
C TYR A 119 -7.52 -10.75 -7.75
N MET A 120 -7.10 -9.61 -7.20
CA MET A 120 -7.78 -9.01 -6.04
C MET A 120 -7.53 -7.48 -5.95
N VAL A 121 -8.52 -6.75 -5.42
CA VAL A 121 -8.37 -5.37 -4.94
C VAL A 121 -8.60 -5.34 -3.43
N GLU A 122 -7.57 -5.03 -2.64
CA GLU A 122 -7.64 -5.14 -1.16
C GLU A 122 -8.05 -3.83 -0.46
N THR A 123 -8.31 -2.78 -1.22
CA THR A 123 -8.37 -1.39 -0.73
C THR A 123 -9.74 -0.75 -0.88
N VAL A 124 -10.82 -1.52 -0.79
CA VAL A 124 -12.18 -0.95 -0.85
C VAL A 124 -12.47 -0.21 0.46
N ASP A 125 -12.47 1.12 0.41
CA ASP A 125 -12.60 1.99 1.58
C ASP A 125 -13.89 2.83 1.58
N SER A 126 -14.79 2.61 0.62
CA SER A 126 -16.06 3.36 0.53
C SER A 126 -17.10 2.67 -0.33
N VAL A 127 -18.38 2.96 -0.05
CA VAL A 127 -19.53 2.55 -0.87
C VAL A 127 -19.38 3.05 -2.32
N LYS A 128 -18.86 4.27 -2.49
CA LYS A 128 -18.64 4.86 -3.81
C LYS A 128 -17.62 4.05 -4.62
N LEU A 129 -16.51 3.66 -4.01
CA LEU A 129 -15.50 2.83 -4.67
C LEU A 129 -16.02 1.42 -4.97
N ALA A 130 -16.72 0.80 -4.02
CA ALA A 130 -17.36 -0.51 -4.22
C ALA A 130 -18.33 -0.52 -5.41
N ASN A 131 -19.21 0.49 -5.50
CA ASN A 131 -20.17 0.59 -6.59
C ASN A 131 -19.48 0.81 -7.95
N GLU A 132 -18.43 1.63 -8.00
CA GLU A 132 -17.69 1.86 -9.26
C GLU A 132 -16.91 0.61 -9.69
N LEU A 133 -16.31 -0.12 -8.76
CA LEU A 133 -15.69 -1.42 -9.01
C LEU A 133 -16.71 -2.41 -9.57
N ASN A 134 -17.86 -2.56 -8.92
CA ASN A 134 -18.93 -3.46 -9.35
C ASN A 134 -19.38 -3.15 -10.78
N LYS A 135 -19.84 -1.91 -11.00
CA LYS A 135 -20.34 -1.44 -12.29
C LYS A 135 -19.31 -1.62 -13.41
N THR A 136 -18.04 -1.35 -13.14
CA THR A 136 -16.99 -1.47 -14.15
C THR A 136 -16.67 -2.93 -14.44
N TRP A 137 -16.63 -3.78 -13.40
CA TRP A 137 -16.38 -5.22 -13.57
C TRP A 137 -17.50 -5.92 -14.36
N GLU A 138 -18.77 -5.57 -14.12
CA GLU A 138 -19.92 -6.06 -14.90
C GLU A 138 -19.76 -5.73 -16.39
N LYS A 139 -19.37 -4.49 -16.71
CA LYS A 139 -19.15 -4.05 -18.09
C LYS A 139 -18.00 -4.77 -18.79
N LEU A 140 -16.96 -5.16 -18.05
CA LEU A 140 -15.84 -5.91 -18.59
C LEU A 140 -16.19 -7.39 -18.85
N ALA A 141 -17.31 -7.88 -18.31
CA ALA A 141 -17.88 -9.20 -18.59
C ALA A 141 -16.87 -10.36 -18.51
N LYS A 142 -16.01 -10.36 -17.47
CA LYS A 142 -14.92 -11.34 -17.30
C LYS A 142 -15.39 -12.76 -16.97
N GLY A 143 -16.69 -12.97 -16.71
CA GLY A 143 -17.27 -14.30 -16.44
C GLY A 143 -17.06 -14.83 -15.02
N TRP A 144 -16.45 -14.06 -14.12
CA TRP A 144 -16.30 -14.38 -12.69
C TRP A 144 -16.42 -13.11 -11.83
N ARG A 145 -16.61 -13.29 -10.51
CA ARG A 145 -16.63 -12.19 -9.55
C ARG A 145 -15.20 -11.75 -9.17
N LEU A 146 -14.96 -10.45 -9.10
CA LEU A 146 -13.67 -9.91 -8.67
C LEU A 146 -13.53 -10.03 -7.16
N LYS A 147 -12.46 -10.66 -6.67
CA LYS A 147 -12.19 -10.68 -5.23
C LYS A 147 -11.83 -9.29 -4.73
N VAL A 148 -12.45 -8.88 -3.64
CA VAL A 148 -12.17 -7.61 -2.97
C VAL A 148 -12.06 -7.80 -1.46
N MET A 149 -11.30 -6.91 -0.82
CA MET A 149 -11.30 -6.75 0.63
C MET A 149 -11.69 -5.34 1.03
N VAL A 150 -12.36 -5.22 2.17
CA VAL A 150 -12.67 -3.91 2.77
C VAL A 150 -11.47 -3.43 3.58
N GLN A 151 -10.99 -2.22 3.29
CA GLN A 151 -9.90 -1.61 4.05
C GLN A 151 -10.44 -0.86 5.27
N ILE A 152 -9.87 -1.17 6.43
CA ILE A 152 -10.21 -0.59 7.72
C ILE A 152 -9.03 0.23 8.23
N ASN A 153 -9.29 1.47 8.65
CA ASN A 153 -8.30 2.27 9.35
C ASN A 153 -8.33 1.90 10.84
N THR A 154 -7.51 0.91 11.23
CA THR A 154 -7.41 0.45 12.62
C THR A 154 -6.59 1.38 13.51
N SER A 155 -5.76 2.24 12.91
CA SER A 155 -4.82 3.10 13.67
C SER A 155 -5.43 4.40 14.18
N GLY A 156 -6.60 4.79 13.66
CA GLY A 156 -7.27 6.06 14.00
C GLY A 156 -6.60 7.31 13.42
N GLU A 157 -5.50 7.19 12.69
CA GLU A 157 -4.82 8.30 12.01
C GLU A 157 -5.64 8.81 10.82
N GLU A 158 -6.09 10.08 10.85
CA GLU A 158 -6.98 10.66 9.83
C GLU A 158 -6.39 10.65 8.41
N GLN A 159 -5.06 10.72 8.28
CA GLN A 159 -4.35 10.67 7.01
C GLN A 159 -4.37 9.30 6.33
N LYS A 160 -4.77 8.23 7.03
CA LYS A 160 -4.79 6.87 6.47
C LYS A 160 -6.15 6.52 5.88
N HIS A 161 -6.10 5.85 4.74
CA HIS A 161 -7.28 5.34 4.05
C HIS A 161 -7.90 4.15 4.78
N GLY A 162 -9.18 3.90 4.49
CA GLY A 162 -9.99 2.87 5.12
C GLY A 162 -11.16 3.46 5.90
N VAL A 163 -12.23 2.69 6.03
CA VAL A 163 -13.35 3.07 6.91
C VAL A 163 -12.93 2.92 8.37
N PRO A 164 -13.48 3.72 9.30
CA PRO A 164 -13.28 3.44 10.73
C PRO A 164 -13.88 2.08 11.10
N PRO A 165 -13.39 1.41 12.17
CA PRO A 165 -13.91 0.12 12.62
C PRO A 165 -15.43 0.09 12.81
N SER A 166 -16.02 1.20 13.27
CA SER A 166 -17.47 1.35 13.46
C SER A 166 -18.30 1.22 12.17
N GLN A 167 -17.70 1.46 11.00
CA GLN A 167 -18.37 1.37 9.69
C GLN A 167 -17.99 0.10 8.93
N CYS A 168 -17.13 -0.75 9.50
CA CYS A 168 -16.67 -2.00 8.89
C CYS A 168 -17.82 -2.89 8.43
N CYS A 169 -18.75 -3.21 9.33
CA CYS A 169 -19.86 -4.10 9.06
C CYS A 169 -20.76 -3.58 7.93
N ASP A 170 -21.00 -2.27 7.89
CA ASP A 170 -21.93 -1.66 6.94
C ASP A 170 -21.33 -1.63 5.52
N LEU A 171 -20.04 -1.30 5.39
CA LEU A 171 -19.37 -1.39 4.09
C LEU A 171 -19.23 -2.84 3.63
N TYR A 172 -18.86 -3.77 4.52
CA TYR A 172 -18.77 -5.20 4.18
C TYR A 172 -20.08 -5.73 3.62
N ASP A 173 -21.20 -5.45 4.31
CA ASP A 173 -22.52 -5.91 3.88
C ASP A 173 -22.99 -5.21 2.60
N HIS A 174 -22.66 -3.93 2.42
CA HIS A 174 -22.93 -3.23 1.16
C HIS A 174 -22.27 -3.95 -0.02
N VAL A 175 -20.98 -4.31 0.10
CA VAL A 175 -20.30 -5.07 -0.97
C VAL A 175 -20.97 -6.42 -1.17
N ARG A 176 -21.24 -7.16 -0.08
CA ARG A 176 -21.85 -8.49 -0.12
C ARG A 176 -23.23 -8.50 -0.81
N GLN A 177 -24.08 -7.51 -0.51
CA GLN A 177 -25.49 -7.49 -0.91
C GLN A 177 -25.76 -6.68 -2.17
N LYS A 178 -24.96 -5.65 -2.46
CA LYS A 178 -25.23 -4.69 -3.54
C LYS A 178 -24.24 -4.78 -4.70
N CYS A 179 -23.12 -5.49 -4.52
CA CYS A 179 -22.09 -5.61 -5.54
C CYS A 179 -21.99 -7.05 -6.08
N GLY A 180 -22.96 -7.47 -6.91
CA GLY A 180 -23.04 -8.84 -7.43
C GLY A 180 -21.84 -9.31 -8.25
N ALA A 181 -21.10 -8.37 -8.85
CA ALA A 181 -19.89 -8.64 -9.63
C ALA A 181 -18.61 -8.73 -8.80
N LEU A 182 -18.70 -8.37 -7.51
CA LEU A 182 -17.60 -8.42 -6.57
C LEU A 182 -17.81 -9.59 -5.60
N ASP A 183 -16.73 -10.20 -5.17
CA ASP A 183 -16.68 -11.23 -4.13
C ASP A 183 -15.91 -10.66 -2.94
N VAL A 184 -16.61 -10.26 -1.89
CA VAL A 184 -15.96 -9.75 -0.67
C VAL A 184 -15.43 -10.91 0.13
N VAL A 185 -14.12 -11.13 0.05
CA VAL A 185 -13.45 -12.30 0.64
C VAL A 185 -12.85 -12.02 2.02
N GLY A 186 -12.77 -10.75 2.43
CA GLY A 186 -12.05 -10.39 3.64
C GLY A 186 -11.97 -8.91 3.95
N ILE A 187 -11.16 -8.60 4.94
CA ILE A 187 -10.85 -7.25 5.41
C ILE A 187 -9.33 -7.05 5.50
N MET A 188 -8.90 -5.81 5.35
CA MET A 188 -7.50 -5.42 5.27
C MET A 188 -7.22 -4.23 6.18
N THR A 189 -6.06 -4.23 6.84
CA THR A 189 -5.52 -3.00 7.46
C THR A 189 -4.06 -2.79 7.07
N ILE A 190 -3.68 -1.52 6.98
CA ILE A 190 -2.28 -1.09 6.91
C ILE A 190 -1.67 -1.03 8.33
N GLY A 191 -2.47 -0.69 9.34
CA GLY A 191 -2.03 -0.49 10.72
C GLY A 191 -1.23 0.79 10.96
N ALA A 192 -0.84 1.02 12.22
CA ALA A 192 0.17 1.98 12.64
C ALA A 192 1.55 1.59 12.09
N PHE A 193 2.41 2.60 11.92
CA PHE A 193 3.78 2.35 11.51
C PHE A 193 4.60 1.83 12.70
N ASP A 194 5.37 0.77 12.48
CA ASP A 194 6.38 0.23 13.41
C ASP A 194 5.92 0.11 14.87
N HIS A 195 4.82 -0.62 15.09
CA HIS A 195 4.41 -0.98 16.45
C HIS A 195 5.50 -1.82 17.13
N ASP A 196 5.86 -1.41 18.35
CA ASP A 196 6.86 -2.10 19.17
C ASP A 196 6.23 -3.32 19.86
N LEU A 197 6.52 -4.52 19.33
CA LEU A 197 6.01 -5.78 19.86
C LEU A 197 6.46 -6.08 21.30
N SER A 198 7.50 -5.40 21.82
CA SER A 198 7.89 -5.53 23.24
C SER A 198 6.84 -4.94 24.18
N LYS A 199 5.97 -4.05 23.67
CA LYS A 199 4.83 -3.47 24.41
C LYS A 199 3.58 -4.35 24.39
N GLY A 200 3.66 -5.53 23.75
CA GLY A 200 2.57 -6.47 23.59
C GLY A 200 2.03 -6.56 22.16
N PRO A 201 0.94 -7.31 21.96
CA PRO A 201 0.37 -7.56 20.63
C PRO A 201 0.02 -6.26 19.90
N ASN A 202 0.28 -6.22 18.60
CA ASN A 202 -0.09 -5.08 17.76
C ASN A 202 -1.61 -4.77 17.89
N PRO A 203 -2.00 -3.57 18.39
CA PRO A 203 -3.40 -3.21 18.63
C PRO A 203 -4.22 -3.09 17.33
N ASP A 204 -3.57 -2.78 16.20
CA ASP A 204 -4.22 -2.74 14.90
C ASP A 204 -4.72 -4.12 14.46
N PHE A 205 -3.92 -5.16 14.72
CA PHE A 205 -4.31 -6.54 14.41
C PHE A 205 -5.46 -6.99 15.29
N GLN A 206 -5.44 -6.64 16.58
CA GLN A 206 -6.55 -6.93 17.49
C GLN A 206 -7.84 -6.24 17.04
N THR A 207 -7.73 -4.99 16.59
CA THR A 207 -8.88 -4.23 16.05
C THR A 207 -9.42 -4.88 14.78
N LEU A 208 -8.55 -5.34 13.87
CA LEU A 208 -9.00 -6.03 12.65
C LEU A 208 -9.66 -7.39 12.95
N ILE A 209 -9.09 -8.17 13.88
CA ILE A 209 -9.69 -9.43 14.33
C ILE A 209 -11.09 -9.18 14.91
N LYS A 210 -11.22 -8.15 15.77
CA LYS A 210 -12.52 -7.75 16.33
C LYS A 210 -13.52 -7.35 15.24
N CYS A 211 -13.09 -6.60 14.24
CA CYS A 211 -13.92 -6.27 13.08
C CYS A 211 -14.43 -7.52 12.35
N ARG A 212 -13.58 -8.55 12.16
CA ARG A 212 -14.00 -9.83 11.58
C ARG A 212 -15.05 -10.52 12.46
N GLU A 213 -14.83 -10.56 13.77
CA GLU A 213 -15.79 -11.14 14.72
C GLU A 213 -17.15 -10.45 14.67
N ASP A 214 -17.15 -9.11 14.59
CA ASP A 214 -18.38 -8.32 14.52
C ASP A 214 -19.14 -8.59 13.20
N ILE A 215 -18.42 -8.69 12.07
CA ILE A 215 -19.02 -9.10 10.78
C ILE A 215 -19.60 -10.52 10.90
N CYS A 216 -18.83 -11.47 11.42
CA CYS A 216 -19.26 -12.86 11.56
C CYS A 216 -20.52 -12.98 12.42
N SER A 217 -20.53 -12.30 13.57
CA SER A 217 -21.65 -12.28 14.50
C SER A 217 -22.89 -11.62 13.89
N LYS A 218 -22.73 -10.43 13.27
CA LYS A 218 -23.85 -9.67 12.70
C LYS A 218 -24.53 -10.38 11.54
N PHE A 219 -23.78 -11.14 10.73
CA PHE A 219 -24.30 -11.75 9.51
C PHE A 219 -24.33 -13.29 9.53
N GLY A 220 -23.98 -13.92 10.66
CA GLY A 220 -23.95 -15.38 10.79
C GLY A 220 -22.94 -16.06 9.87
N LEU A 221 -21.78 -15.42 9.64
CA LEU A 221 -20.74 -15.94 8.75
C LEU A 221 -19.68 -16.72 9.56
N PRO A 222 -19.16 -17.83 9.03
CA PRO A 222 -18.06 -18.55 9.67
C PRO A 222 -16.76 -17.74 9.57
N LYS A 223 -15.93 -17.76 10.62
CA LYS A 223 -14.70 -16.94 10.69
C LYS A 223 -13.72 -17.25 9.57
N GLU A 224 -13.60 -18.52 9.19
CA GLU A 224 -12.76 -19.01 8.12
C GLU A 224 -13.18 -18.53 6.72
N SER A 225 -14.39 -17.98 6.57
CA SER A 225 -14.84 -17.35 5.32
C SER A 225 -14.38 -15.90 5.13
N ILE A 226 -13.78 -15.29 6.17
CA ILE A 226 -13.34 -13.90 6.13
C ILE A 226 -11.82 -13.84 6.29
N GLU A 227 -11.14 -13.61 5.18
CA GLU A 227 -9.69 -13.39 5.13
C GLU A 227 -9.30 -12.12 5.89
N LEU A 228 -8.18 -12.18 6.63
CA LEU A 228 -7.50 -11.03 7.23
C LEU A 228 -6.24 -10.72 6.44
N SER A 229 -6.14 -9.51 5.88
CA SER A 229 -4.93 -9.00 5.25
C SER A 229 -4.25 -7.98 6.16
N MET A 230 -3.22 -8.44 6.87
CA MET A 230 -2.45 -7.67 7.84
C MET A 230 -1.06 -8.30 8.02
N GLY A 231 -0.07 -7.49 8.43
CA GLY A 231 1.33 -7.90 8.50
C GLY A 231 2.13 -7.51 7.27
N MET A 232 3.22 -6.80 7.52
CA MET A 232 4.21 -6.33 6.56
C MET A 232 5.61 -6.77 6.98
N SER A 233 6.65 -6.33 6.29
CA SER A 233 8.04 -6.75 6.48
C SER A 233 8.53 -6.82 7.95
N ASN A 234 8.02 -5.94 8.83
CA ASN A 234 8.49 -5.80 10.20
C ASN A 234 7.68 -6.61 11.23
N ASP A 235 6.47 -7.05 10.88
CA ASP A 235 5.50 -7.61 11.82
C ASP A 235 4.68 -8.78 11.24
N PHE A 236 5.07 -9.32 10.08
CA PHE A 236 4.31 -10.39 9.43
C PHE A 236 4.28 -11.69 10.23
N GLU A 237 5.34 -12.06 10.96
CA GLU A 237 5.30 -13.25 11.81
C GLU A 237 4.26 -13.11 12.91
N HIS A 238 4.28 -11.99 13.65
CA HIS A 238 3.26 -11.71 14.66
C HIS A 238 1.86 -11.68 14.04
N ALA A 239 1.71 -11.08 12.85
CA ALA A 239 0.44 -11.07 12.13
C ALA A 239 -0.05 -12.49 11.82
N ILE A 240 0.84 -13.39 11.39
CA ILE A 240 0.52 -14.80 11.16
C ILE A 240 0.09 -15.46 12.47
N GLU A 241 0.85 -15.28 13.55
CA GLU A 241 0.57 -15.89 14.86
C GLU A 241 -0.82 -15.53 15.39
N VAL A 242 -1.29 -14.31 15.10
CA VAL A 242 -2.62 -13.84 15.51
C VAL A 242 -3.73 -14.06 14.47
N GLY A 243 -3.45 -14.75 13.37
CA GLY A 243 -4.47 -15.22 12.41
C GLY A 243 -4.57 -14.46 11.08
N SER A 244 -3.52 -13.75 10.66
CA SER A 244 -3.46 -13.19 9.30
C SER A 244 -3.56 -14.31 8.26
N THR A 245 -4.32 -14.06 7.20
CA THR A 245 -4.42 -14.97 6.04
C THR A 245 -3.68 -14.43 4.81
N ASN A 246 -3.28 -13.16 4.86
CA ASN A 246 -2.61 -12.45 3.80
C ASN A 246 -1.55 -11.52 4.41
N ILE A 247 -0.28 -11.86 4.21
CA ILE A 247 0.85 -11.00 4.59
C ILE A 247 1.44 -10.31 3.36
N ARG A 248 1.86 -9.06 3.51
CA ARG A 248 2.30 -8.20 2.40
C ARG A 248 3.75 -7.78 2.61
N VAL A 249 4.68 -8.53 2.06
CA VAL A 249 6.13 -8.36 2.34
C VAL A 249 6.84 -7.77 1.13
N GLY A 250 7.57 -6.68 1.35
CA GLY A 250 8.28 -5.95 0.28
C GLY A 250 9.78 -5.85 0.54
N SER A 251 10.17 -4.96 1.46
CA SER A 251 11.58 -4.67 1.75
C SER A 251 12.41 -5.89 2.16
N THR A 252 11.82 -6.85 2.86
CA THR A 252 12.52 -8.09 3.26
C THR A 252 12.87 -8.97 2.06
N ILE A 253 12.08 -8.92 0.97
CA ILE A 253 12.31 -9.72 -0.24
C ILE A 253 13.18 -8.94 -1.25
N PHE A 254 12.87 -7.67 -1.47
CA PHE A 254 13.41 -6.89 -2.60
C PHE A 254 14.40 -5.79 -2.18
N GLY A 255 14.75 -5.70 -0.90
CA GLY A 255 15.62 -4.66 -0.36
C GLY A 255 15.00 -3.26 -0.31
N ALA A 256 15.81 -2.26 0.03
CA ALA A 256 15.40 -0.86 0.14
C ALA A 256 14.92 -0.25 -1.20
N ARG A 257 14.13 0.82 -1.14
CA ARG A 257 13.57 1.45 -2.35
C ARG A 257 14.67 2.19 -3.13
N ASN A 258 14.69 2.00 -4.44
CA ASN A 258 15.53 2.80 -5.33
C ASN A 258 14.77 4.10 -5.65
N TYR A 259 15.02 5.17 -4.89
CA TYR A 259 14.57 6.50 -5.31
C TYR A 259 15.42 6.92 -6.51
N LYS A 260 14.81 7.00 -7.71
CA LYS A 260 15.43 7.78 -8.78
C LYS A 260 15.45 9.24 -8.31
N PRO A 261 16.62 9.91 -8.21
CA PRO A 261 16.64 11.33 -7.92
C PRO A 261 15.83 12.05 -9.00
N LYS A 262 14.96 12.98 -8.59
CA LYS A 262 14.30 13.88 -9.53
C LYS A 262 15.40 14.60 -10.31
N VAL A 263 15.38 14.51 -11.63
CA VAL A 263 16.22 15.35 -12.48
C VAL A 263 15.74 16.78 -12.26
N GLU A 264 16.50 17.57 -11.52
CA GLU A 264 16.30 19.02 -11.49
C GLU A 264 16.59 19.54 -12.89
N THR A 265 15.54 19.86 -13.63
CA THR A 265 15.67 20.68 -14.84
C THR A 265 16.10 22.06 -14.39
N ALA A 266 17.41 22.35 -14.49
CA ALA A 266 17.96 23.68 -14.34
C ALA A 266 17.29 24.60 -15.37
N GLN A 267 16.33 25.41 -14.91
CA GLN A 267 15.85 26.56 -15.67
C GLN A 267 16.96 27.61 -15.63
N GLN A 268 17.60 27.83 -16.79
CA GLN A 268 18.47 28.98 -16.99
C GLN A 268 17.62 30.25 -16.96
N ASN A 269 17.77 31.06 -15.90
CA ASN A 269 17.26 32.44 -15.90
C ASN A 269 18.16 33.31 -16.80
N PRO A 270 17.60 34.15 -17.69
CA PRO A 270 18.38 35.12 -18.44
C PRO A 270 18.84 36.27 -17.53
N ALA A 271 20.06 36.74 -17.79
CA ALA A 271 20.81 37.70 -16.98
C ALA A 271 20.12 39.06 -16.76
N GLU A 272 20.22 39.57 -15.52
CA GLU A 272 19.94 40.96 -15.16
C GLU A 272 20.98 41.91 -15.79
N LYS A 273 20.51 43.04 -16.33
CA LYS A 273 21.35 44.15 -16.81
C LYS A 273 21.93 44.95 -15.63
N PRO A 274 23.13 45.54 -15.77
CA PRO A 274 23.72 46.36 -14.71
C PRO A 274 23.08 47.76 -14.64
N SER A 275 22.84 48.23 -13.42
CA SER A 275 22.36 49.57 -13.09
C SER A 275 23.45 50.64 -13.24
N GLU A 276 23.11 51.75 -13.90
CA GLU A 276 23.94 52.94 -14.05
C GLU A 276 24.16 53.69 -12.73
N THR A 277 25.35 54.27 -12.63
CA THR A 277 25.89 55.05 -11.52
C THR A 277 25.44 56.51 -11.62
N GLN A 278 25.10 57.16 -10.49
CA GLN A 278 25.33 58.60 -10.32
C GLN A 278 25.47 58.97 -8.83
N MET A 279 26.53 59.72 -8.53
CA MET A 279 26.93 60.23 -7.21
C MET A 279 26.33 61.64 -6.93
N PRO A 280 26.78 62.42 -5.92
CA PRO A 280 26.03 62.67 -4.69
C PRO A 280 25.68 64.17 -4.51
N ASP A 281 25.10 64.49 -3.36
CA ASP A 281 25.60 65.48 -2.38
C ASP A 281 24.56 66.48 -1.82
N THR A 282 24.82 66.85 -0.56
CA THR A 282 24.43 68.08 0.18
C THR A 282 23.05 68.23 0.87
N GLN A 283 23.12 68.06 2.19
CA GLN A 283 22.88 69.06 3.26
C GLN A 283 21.49 69.42 3.82
N LEU A 284 21.50 69.49 5.17
CA LEU A 284 20.75 70.35 6.11
C LEU A 284 19.23 70.09 6.20
N GLY A 285 18.58 69.97 7.35
CA GLY A 285 18.89 70.23 8.75
C GLY A 285 17.57 70.47 9.51
N HIS A 286 17.63 70.42 10.84
CA HIS A 286 16.62 70.89 11.83
C HIS A 286 15.40 69.98 12.04
N SER A 287 15.31 69.36 13.23
CA SER A 287 14.52 69.79 14.41
C SER A 287 13.07 69.28 14.29
N SER A 288 12.33 68.88 15.31
CA SER A 288 12.41 69.05 16.75
C SER A 288 11.45 68.03 17.41
N HIS A 289 11.75 67.71 18.66
CA HIS A 289 10.84 67.49 19.79
C HIS A 289 9.51 66.72 19.71
N GLN A 290 9.37 65.88 20.75
CA GLN A 290 8.28 65.77 21.73
C GLN A 290 7.46 64.47 21.75
N ASP A 291 7.87 63.62 22.69
CA ASP A 291 7.09 63.06 23.80
C ASP A 291 5.56 63.23 23.79
N HIS A 292 4.85 62.11 23.91
CA HIS A 292 3.95 61.74 25.03
C HIS A 292 2.93 60.68 24.53
N VAL A 293 2.95 59.45 25.04
CA VAL A 293 2.31 58.95 26.28
C VAL A 293 0.84 58.51 26.12
N THR A 294 0.59 57.32 26.68
CA THR A 294 -0.66 56.72 27.21
C THR A 294 -1.74 56.09 26.32
N GLY A 295 -2.23 54.95 26.85
CA GLY A 295 -3.59 54.41 26.69
C GLY A 295 -3.61 53.09 25.93
N VAL A 296 -3.36 51.93 26.54
CA VAL A 296 -4.29 51.13 27.38
C VAL A 296 -5.71 51.05 26.79
N ALA A 297 -6.07 49.87 26.26
CA ALA A 297 -7.18 49.03 26.76
C ALA A 297 -7.76 48.07 25.69
N ASN A 298 -7.70 46.79 26.03
CA ASN A 298 -8.76 45.77 25.95
C ASN A 298 -9.71 45.69 24.73
N LEU A 299 -9.72 44.53 24.06
CA LEU A 299 -10.80 43.52 24.04
C LEU A 299 -10.30 42.36 23.14
N ALA A 300 -10.20 41.12 23.61
CA ALA A 300 -11.21 40.06 23.47
C ALA A 300 -11.80 40.00 22.04
N LEU A 301 -11.68 38.93 21.26
CA LEU A 301 -11.65 37.48 21.52
C LEU A 301 -10.85 36.78 20.42
#